data_AF-A0A0F9G148-F1
#
_entry.id   AF-A0A0F9G148-F1
#
_cell.length_a   1.000
_cell.length_b   1.000
_cell.length_c   1.000
_cell.angle_alpha   90.00
_cell.angle_beta   90.00
_cell.angle_gamma   90.00
#
_symmetry.space_group_name_H-M   'P 1'
#
loop_
_entity.id
_entity.type
_entity.pdbx_description
1 polymer ?
#
loop_
_entity_poly.entity_id
_entity_poly.type
_entity_poly.pdbx_seq_one_letter_code
_entity_poly.pdbx_strand_id
1 'polypeptide(L)' 'MIEALRFQLVLPVLGLPGLAMPIGMHEGLPLGVQVVSRRFREDLCLDAGEIIEAHEGPRTPIEPRF' A
#
# COMPACT_ATOMS: atom_id res chain seq x y z
N MET A 1 -7.25 10.90 -14.64
CA MET A 1 -7.34 9.44 -14.40
C MET A 1 -5.96 8.81 -14.31
N ILE A 2 -5.11 8.92 -15.33
CA ILE A 2 -3.73 8.36 -15.33
C ILE A 2 -2.85 8.90 -14.19
N GLU A 3 -2.97 10.18 -13.85
CA GLU A 3 -2.21 10.78 -12.73
C GLU A 3 -2.42 10.08 -11.39
N ALA A 4 -3.62 9.56 -11.12
CA ALA A 4 -3.91 8.84 -9.89
C ALA A 4 -3.17 7.49 -9.80
N LEU A 5 -2.81 6.91 -10.96
CA LEU A 5 -2.14 5.62 -11.08
C LEU A 5 -0.62 5.74 -11.24
N ARG A 6 -0.06 6.96 -11.20
CA ARG A 6 1.36 7.23 -11.54
C ARG A 6 2.36 6.37 -10.75
N PHE A 7 2.04 5.99 -9.51
CA PHE A 7 2.89 5.15 -8.67
C PHE A 7 2.70 3.64 -8.90
N GLN A 8 1.61 3.25 -9.54
CA GLN A 8 1.24 1.85 -9.77
C GLN A 8 1.58 1.38 -11.20
N LEU A 9 1.62 2.29 -12.18
CA LEU A 9 1.80 1.92 -13.59
C LEU A 9 3.16 1.31 -13.92
N VAL A 10 4.23 1.77 -13.27
CA VAL A 10 5.59 1.35 -13.63
C VAL A 10 5.92 -0.05 -13.09
N LEU A 11 5.31 -0.47 -11.98
CA LEU A 11 5.70 -1.72 -11.31
C LEU A 11 5.38 -2.97 -12.13
N PRO A 12 4.17 -3.14 -12.72
CA PRO A 12 3.86 -4.29 -13.56
C PRO A 12 4.73 -4.34 -14.82
N VAL A 13 5.06 -3.18 -15.40
CA VAL A 13 5.93 -3.09 -16.59
C VAL A 13 7.33 -3.62 -16.30
N LEU A 14 7.85 -3.34 -15.10
CA LEU A 14 9.17 -3.82 -14.65
C LEU A 14 9.11 -5.20 -13.96
N GLY A 15 7.92 -5.75 -13.75
CA GLY A 15 7.72 -6.99 -13.01
C GLY A 15 8.17 -6.91 -11.55
N LEU A 16 8.03 -5.74 -10.92
CA LEU A 16 8.37 -5.53 -9.51
C LEU A 16 7.18 -5.87 -8.60
N PRO A 17 7.39 -6.58 -7.48
CA PRO A 17 6.34 -6.81 -6.50
C PRO A 17 6.00 -5.51 -5.74
N GLY A 18 4.74 -5.39 -5.34
CA GLY A 18 4.30 -4.30 -4.47
C GLY A 18 3.17 -4.74 -3.54
N LEU A 19 3.17 -4.22 -2.31
CA LEU A 19 2.11 -4.37 -1.32
C LEU A 19 1.46 -3.01 -1.08
N ALA A 20 0.13 -2.95 -1.19
CA ALA A 20 -0.66 -1.77 -0.83
C ALA A 20 -1.40 -2.05 0.49
N MET A 21 -1.28 -1.14 1.46
CA MET A 21 -1.91 -1.31 2.77
C MET A 21 -2.36 0.02 3.38
N PRO A 22 -3.44 0.02 4.19
CA PRO A 22 -3.90 1.21 4.89
C PRO A 22 -2.99 1.54 6.09
N ILE A 23 -2.78 2.84 6.35
CA ILE A 23 -1.92 3.29 7.47
C ILE A 23 -2.57 4.35 8.36
N GLY A 24 -3.78 4.82 8.07
CA GLY A 24 -4.22 6.01 8.77
C GLY A 24 -5.45 6.69 8.23
N MET A 25 -5.77 7.79 8.91
CA MET A 25 -6.64 8.83 8.41
C MET A 25 -5.86 10.14 8.43
N HIS A 26 -6.02 10.97 7.41
CA HIS A 26 -5.52 12.33 7.39
C HIS A 26 -6.62 13.24 6.86
N GLU A 27 -6.94 14.29 7.62
CA GLU A 27 -8.03 15.23 7.29
C GLU A 27 -9.37 14.53 6.99
N GLY A 28 -9.66 13.43 7.70
CA GLY A 28 -10.88 12.66 7.52
C GLY A 28 -10.90 11.73 6.30
N LEU A 29 -9.80 11.64 5.55
CA LEU A 29 -9.63 10.73 4.41
C LEU A 29 -8.72 9.54 4.77
N PRO A 30 -9.03 8.32 4.29
CA PRO A 30 -8.17 7.16 4.50
C PRO A 30 -6.85 7.32 3.75
N LEU A 31 -5.75 6.99 4.43
CA LEU A 31 -4.42 6.93 3.83
C LEU A 31 -3.98 5.49 3.65
N GLY A 32 -3.26 5.25 2.55
CA GLY A 32 -2.55 4.01 2.28
C GLY A 32 -1.13 4.27 1.81
N VAL A 33 -0.28 3.27 1.98
CA VAL A 33 1.09 3.25 1.47
C VAL A 33 1.27 2.10 0.49
N GLN A 34 2.28 2.24 -0.35
CA GLN A 34 2.72 1.21 -1.27
C GLN A 34 4.18 0.86 -0.98
N VAL A 35 4.43 -0.37 -0.57
CA VAL A 35 5.77 -0.95 -0.40
C VAL A 35 6.15 -1.62 -1.70
N VAL A 36 7.36 -1.36 -2.21
CA VAL A 36 7.88 -1.94 -3.45
C VAL A 36 9.22 -2.59 -3.14
N SER A 37 9.42 -3.81 -3.62
CA SER A 37 10.70 -4.51 -3.47
C SER A 37 11.33 -4.86 -4.83
N ARG A 38 12.40 -5.65 -4.81
CA ARG A 38 13.07 -6.17 -6.02
C ARG A 38 12.30 -7.36 -6.57
N ARG A 39 12.53 -7.72 -7.84
CA ARG A 39 11.87 -8.88 -8.48
C ARG A 39 12.01 -10.15 -7.62
N PHE A 40 10.91 -10.88 -7.48
CA PHE A 40 10.80 -12.15 -6.74
C PHE A 40 11.08 -12.05 -5.24
N ARG A 41 10.87 -10.87 -4.65
CA ARG A 41 11.03 -10.61 -3.22
C ARG A 41 9.73 -10.11 -2.56
N GLU A 42 8.64 -10.80 -2.85
CA GLU A 42 7.34 -10.59 -2.21
C GLU A 42 7.42 -10.76 -0.68
N ASP A 43 8.34 -11.63 -0.21
CA ASP A 43 8.69 -11.79 1.20
C ASP A 43 9.03 -10.44 1.85
N LEU A 44 9.90 -9.62 1.23
CA LEU A 44 10.27 -8.31 1.78
C LEU A 44 9.11 -7.33 1.83
N CYS A 45 8.18 -7.41 0.87
CA CYS A 45 6.99 -6.57 0.91
C CYS A 45 6.10 -6.95 2.10
N LEU A 46 5.93 -8.25 2.34
CA LEU A 46 5.12 -8.77 3.45
C LEU A 46 5.79 -8.51 4.80
N ASP A 47 7.10 -8.73 4.94
CA ASP A 47 7.86 -8.43 6.16
C ASP A 47 7.74 -6.95 6.54
N ALA A 48 7.92 -6.05 5.56
CA ALA A 48 7.73 -4.62 5.78
C ALA A 48 6.27 -4.29 6.14
N GLY A 49 5.31 -4.96 5.50
CA GLY A 49 3.89 -4.82 5.81
C GLY A 49 3.55 -5.23 7.24
N GLU A 50 4.09 -6.34 7.73
CA GLU A 50 3.92 -6.79 9.11
C GLU A 50 4.47 -5.78 10.11
N ILE A 51 5.66 -5.22 9.85
CA ILE A 51 6.25 -4.18 10.71
C ILE A 51 5.36 -2.92 10.74
N ILE A 52 4.83 -2.50 9.59
CA ILE A 52 3.93 -1.34 9.51
C ILE A 52 2.62 -1.64 10.25
N GLU A 53 2.00 -2.79 10.04
CA GLU A 53 0.76 -3.18 10.71
C GLU A 53 0.94 -3.30 12.23
N ALA A 54 2.07 -3.84 12.69
CA ALA A 54 2.40 -3.91 14.12
C ALA A 54 2.50 -2.52 14.76
N HIS A 55 2.88 -1.48 14.01
CA HIS A 55 2.92 -0.10 14.49
C HIS A 55 1.56 0.60 14.41
N GLU A 56 0.85 0.46 13.30
CA GLU A 56 -0.41 1.17 13.01
C GLU A 56 -1.65 0.49 13.63
N GLY A 57 -1.55 -0.80 13.93
CA GLY A 57 -2.65 -1.67 14.32
C GLY A 57 -3.53 -2.14 13.14
N PRO A 58 -4.37 -3.16 13.37
CA PRO A 58 -5.26 -3.68 12.33
C PRO A 58 -6.29 -2.62 11.90
N ARG A 59 -6.52 -2.49 10.59
CA ARG A 59 -7.48 -1.52 10.03
C ARG A 59 -8.74 -2.23 9.57
N THR A 60 -9.89 -1.79 10.08
CA THR A 60 -11.20 -2.28 9.65
C THR A 60 -11.65 -1.57 8.37
N PRO A 61 -12.57 -2.16 7.59
CA PRO A 61 -13.23 -1.45 6.50
C PRO A 61 -13.81 -0.11 6.96
N ILE A 62 -13.75 0.90 6.08
CA ILE A 62 -14.34 2.23 6.32
C ILE A 62 -15.82 2.25 5.94
N GLU A 63 -16.61 3.08 6.62
CA GLU A 63 -17.96 3.41 6.17
C GLU A 63 -17.89 4.36 4.96
N PRO A 64 -18.46 4.01 3.80
CA PRO A 64 -18.45 4.88 2.63
C PRO A 64 -19.25 6.16 2.89
N ARG A 65 -18.66 7.32 2.55
CA ARG A 65 -19.36 8.61 2.56
C ARG A 65 -19.57 9.03 1.11
N PHE A 66 -20.83 9.13 0.71
CA PHE A 66 -21.26 9.56 -0.63
C PHE A 66 -21.42 11.07 -0.69
#